data_AF-A0A135YRD9-F1
#
_entry.id   AF-A0A135YRD9-F1
#
_cell.length_a   1.000
_cell.length_b   1.000
_cell.length_c   1.000
_cell.angle_alpha   90.00
_cell.angle_beta   90.00
_cell.angle_gamma   90.00
#
_symmetry.space_group_name_H-M   'P 1'
#
loop_
_entity.id
_entity.type
_entity.pdbx_description
1 polymer ?
#
loop_
_entity_poly.entity_id
_entity_poly.type
_entity_poly.pdbx_seq_one_letter_code
_entity_poly.pdbx_strand_id
1 'polypeptide(L)'
;MKKVRYEEPKMPESLRILMDLDAEDTLGRGTKKRGPKKYASKKTKSKTKSKKIDAKKPRPTKQVGPRKEVPKKNDKLTKKTKVAIKSETKHAKKAPTSQYKPDTKRNSTNNINGNKGKLKTPSRGLDDNKKTRKKREKSSKTFNFSNLMFVVIHGISVFFNFLLHGGEKKLSVPQEKKKQLDKKFNQVFSLVFMGLMVLLLVMNILHKDLPKSEAENRTLEQRPALSISDIVSGKYSSKFSDYVSDQFPMRSGFIKAKSRFDLLTGKDKINGVYIGKDGYLMEGFKMASDEVTQTKIDAINKFAQNNSKLNVSVLLSPNKVEIYKNYLPKFAPEDSQTEYMKVLKSKLNSKVKLVDVISTFNRLKNNEQLYFKTDHHWTVEGAYAAYEDYCKAMNLQPANRNSFTNSLASNDFYGSLYYKNAAGIGKPDQLYLSLQQDNNPVLVKYFDTKKKVASLYDVSKLSTKDPYQVFTGGNHTQIRIRTNIDTERKLLVIKDSYANAMLPFLVNNFSEINVVDMRYFTGSIKDLMNNAEVTDVLILGNINTFNTDASILSLNE
;
A
#
# COMPACT_ATOMS: atom_id res chain seq x y z
N MET A 1 -19.89 4.28 28.63
CA MET A 1 -20.57 3.55 27.54
C MET A 1 -20.43 2.05 27.77
N LYS A 2 -21.44 1.24 27.46
CA LYS A 2 -21.29 -0.23 27.39
C LYS A 2 -20.42 -0.57 26.18
N LYS A 3 -19.44 -1.46 26.32
CA LYS A 3 -18.70 -2.02 25.17
C LYS A 3 -19.57 -3.09 24.52
N VAL A 4 -20.36 -2.70 23.51
CA VAL A 4 -21.07 -3.67 22.67
C VAL A 4 -20.05 -4.36 21.78
N ARG A 5 -20.09 -5.69 21.75
CA ARG A 5 -19.35 -6.53 20.80
C ARG A 5 -20.31 -6.86 19.66
N TYR A 6 -19.86 -6.73 18.42
CA TYR A 6 -20.65 -7.19 17.28
C TYR A 6 -20.87 -8.71 17.34
N GLU A 7 -22.12 -9.11 17.18
CA GLU A 7 -22.56 -10.46 16.88
C GLU A 7 -23.32 -10.42 15.56
N GLU A 8 -23.07 -11.39 14.67
CA GLU A 8 -23.72 -11.41 13.35
C GLU A 8 -25.23 -11.68 13.53
N PRO A 9 -26.11 -10.84 12.95
CA PRO A 9 -27.54 -11.02 13.10
C PRO A 9 -27.97 -12.37 12.54
N LYS A 10 -28.58 -13.21 13.38
CA LYS A 10 -29.11 -14.51 12.97
C LYS A 10 -30.12 -14.31 11.86
N MET A 11 -29.88 -14.92 10.70
CA MET A 11 -30.79 -14.89 9.57
C MET A 11 -32.17 -15.46 9.97
N PRO A 12 -33.25 -14.66 9.96
CA PRO A 12 -34.60 -15.15 10.21
C PRO A 12 -35.02 -16.16 9.13
N GLU A 13 -35.80 -17.17 9.51
CA GLU A 13 -36.25 -18.21 8.57
C GLU A 13 -37.08 -17.62 7.40
N SER A 14 -37.83 -16.53 7.64
CA SER A 14 -38.51 -15.77 6.59
C SER A 14 -37.57 -15.16 5.55
N LEU A 15 -36.42 -14.62 5.98
CA LEU A 15 -35.38 -14.13 5.07
C LEU A 15 -34.60 -15.27 4.42
N ARG A 16 -34.47 -16.43 5.08
CA ARG A 16 -33.89 -17.65 4.48
C ARG A 16 -34.76 -18.19 3.33
N ILE A 17 -36.08 -18.24 3.53
CA ILE A 17 -37.04 -18.58 2.47
C ILE A 17 -37.00 -17.55 1.34
N LEU A 18 -36.93 -16.24 1.65
CA LEU A 18 -36.78 -15.19 0.65
C LEU A 18 -35.47 -15.32 -0.14
N MET A 19 -34.37 -15.72 0.50
CA MET A 19 -33.10 -16.04 -0.18
C MET A 19 -33.27 -17.19 -1.16
N ASP A 20 -33.92 -18.28 -0.77
CA ASP A 20 -34.04 -19.48 -1.61
C ASP A 20 -34.89 -19.19 -2.86
N LEU A 21 -35.99 -18.44 -2.73
CA LEU A 21 -36.79 -17.94 -3.86
C LEU A 21 -35.96 -17.06 -4.83
N ASP A 22 -35.08 -16.20 -4.30
CA ASP A 22 -34.17 -15.36 -5.10
C ASP A 22 -32.97 -16.15 -5.70
N ALA A 23 -32.93 -17.49 -5.52
CA ALA A 23 -32.13 -18.39 -6.35
C ALA A 23 -32.87 -18.83 -7.63
N GLU A 24 -34.15 -19.20 -7.52
CA GLU A 24 -34.88 -19.85 -8.61
C GLU A 24 -35.12 -18.91 -9.81
N ASP A 25 -35.46 -17.63 -9.61
CA ASP A 25 -35.63 -16.69 -10.74
C ASP A 25 -34.32 -16.44 -11.51
N THR A 26 -33.14 -16.71 -10.91
CA THR A 26 -31.86 -16.67 -11.63
C THR A 26 -31.57 -17.90 -12.50
N LEU A 27 -32.37 -18.96 -12.37
CA LEU A 27 -32.38 -20.14 -13.26
C LEU A 27 -33.56 -20.13 -14.24
N GLY A 28 -34.48 -19.15 -14.13
CA GLY A 28 -35.85 -19.25 -14.66
C GLY A 28 -36.17 -18.52 -15.97
N ARG A 29 -35.23 -17.80 -16.61
CA ARG A 29 -35.54 -16.91 -17.77
C ARG A 29 -35.06 -17.42 -19.13
N GLY A 30 -35.33 -18.70 -19.40
CA GLY A 30 -35.48 -19.19 -20.79
C GLY A 30 -36.74 -18.59 -21.44
N THR A 31 -36.65 -18.17 -22.70
CA THR A 31 -37.70 -17.37 -23.36
C THR A 31 -39.02 -18.12 -23.59
N LYS A 32 -40.05 -17.79 -22.81
CA LYS A 32 -41.46 -18.09 -23.15
C LYS A 32 -42.35 -16.87 -22.95
N LYS A 33 -42.80 -16.27 -24.06
CA LYS A 33 -43.86 -15.26 -24.07
C LYS A 33 -45.11 -15.85 -23.41
N ARG A 34 -45.60 -15.25 -22.33
CA ARG A 34 -46.92 -15.55 -21.76
C ARG A 34 -47.96 -14.68 -22.47
N GLY A 35 -48.81 -15.31 -23.28
CA GLY A 35 -50.05 -14.69 -23.75
C GLY A 35 -51.06 -14.50 -22.61
N PRO A 36 -52.15 -13.72 -22.82
CA PRO A 36 -53.14 -13.44 -21.78
C PRO A 36 -53.88 -14.72 -21.34
N LYS A 37 -54.11 -14.84 -20.03
CA LYS A 37 -54.89 -15.95 -19.47
C LYS A 37 -56.37 -15.81 -19.84
N LYS A 38 -56.98 -16.86 -20.41
CA LYS A 38 -58.42 -17.11 -20.28
C LYS A 38 -58.65 -18.28 -19.31
N TYR A 39 -59.68 -18.18 -18.48
CA TYR A 39 -60.15 -19.28 -17.63
C TYR A 39 -60.96 -20.27 -18.48
N ALA A 40 -60.71 -21.57 -18.27
CA ALA A 40 -61.56 -22.68 -18.73
C ALA A 40 -61.36 -23.89 -17.78
N SER A 41 -62.29 -24.84 -17.79
CA SER A 41 -62.53 -25.75 -16.67
C SER A 41 -62.08 -27.21 -16.87
N LYS A 42 -62.14 -27.97 -15.76
CA LYS A 42 -61.84 -29.41 -15.59
C LYS A 42 -62.30 -30.32 -16.75
N LYS A 43 -61.47 -31.29 -17.13
CA LYS A 43 -61.87 -32.71 -17.32
C LYS A 43 -60.67 -33.66 -17.24
N THR A 44 -60.91 -34.97 -17.31
CA THR A 44 -60.09 -36.04 -16.69
C THR A 44 -59.69 -37.18 -17.67
N LYS A 45 -58.82 -38.10 -17.19
CA LYS A 45 -58.32 -39.35 -17.84
C LYS A 45 -57.28 -39.13 -18.96
N SER A 46 -56.34 -40.05 -19.25
CA SER A 46 -55.78 -41.19 -18.47
C SER A 46 -54.46 -41.73 -19.08
N LYS A 47 -53.71 -42.51 -18.28
CA LYS A 47 -52.64 -43.50 -18.60
C LYS A 47 -52.26 -43.77 -20.07
N THR A 48 -50.94 -43.93 -20.34
CA THR A 48 -50.31 -45.17 -20.88
C THR A 48 -48.76 -45.11 -20.74
N LYS A 49 -48.06 -46.25 -20.76
CA LYS A 49 -46.59 -46.40 -20.62
C LYS A 49 -45.93 -46.93 -21.91
N SER A 50 -44.77 -46.41 -22.29
CA SER A 50 -43.66 -47.12 -22.99
C SER A 50 -42.39 -46.27 -22.85
N LYS A 51 -41.25 -46.69 -22.26
CA LYS A 51 -40.23 -47.74 -22.55
C LYS A 51 -39.22 -47.38 -23.67
N LYS A 52 -37.95 -47.72 -23.39
CA LYS A 52 -36.68 -47.47 -24.14
C LYS A 52 -36.67 -48.19 -25.52
N ILE A 53 -35.76 -47.92 -26.48
CA ILE A 53 -34.30 -48.21 -26.49
C ILE A 53 -33.52 -47.34 -27.53
N ASP A 54 -32.19 -47.31 -27.35
CA ASP A 54 -31.13 -46.52 -28.02
C ASP A 54 -30.88 -46.75 -29.53
N ALA A 55 -30.24 -45.76 -30.17
CA ALA A 55 -29.30 -45.97 -31.28
C ALA A 55 -28.16 -44.92 -31.25
N LYS A 56 -26.92 -45.37 -31.55
CA LYS A 56 -25.72 -44.51 -31.80
C LYS A 56 -25.66 -44.23 -33.33
N LYS A 57 -24.84 -43.34 -33.93
CA LYS A 57 -23.42 -42.99 -33.67
C LYS A 57 -23.07 -41.60 -34.33
N PRO A 58 -21.83 -41.25 -34.75
CA PRO A 58 -21.14 -40.03 -34.28
C PRO A 58 -21.20 -38.81 -35.21
N ARG A 59 -20.68 -37.67 -34.72
CA ARG A 59 -20.50 -36.39 -35.44
C ARG A 59 -19.01 -36.12 -35.68
N PRO A 60 -18.56 -35.63 -36.86
CA PRO A 60 -17.14 -35.46 -37.16
C PRO A 60 -16.51 -34.20 -36.53
N THR A 61 -15.22 -34.28 -36.23
CA THR A 61 -14.36 -33.15 -35.86
C THR A 61 -13.97 -32.31 -37.08
N LYS A 62 -13.85 -30.98 -36.88
CA LYS A 62 -13.05 -30.10 -37.77
C LYS A 62 -12.10 -29.25 -36.95
N GLN A 63 -10.91 -29.06 -37.48
CA GLN A 63 -9.84 -28.25 -36.90
C GLN A 63 -10.10 -26.75 -37.13
N VAL A 64 -9.50 -25.89 -36.30
CA VAL A 64 -9.43 -24.43 -36.52
C VAL A 64 -7.97 -24.01 -36.44
N GLY A 65 -7.52 -23.24 -37.43
CA GLY A 65 -6.13 -22.79 -37.56
C GLY A 65 -5.73 -21.65 -36.61
N PRO A 66 -4.44 -21.26 -36.60
CA PRO A 66 -3.90 -20.31 -35.63
C PRO A 66 -4.43 -18.88 -35.82
N ARG A 67 -4.71 -18.21 -34.70
CA ARG A 67 -5.13 -16.80 -34.64
C ARG A 67 -3.89 -15.90 -34.70
N LYS A 68 -3.89 -14.91 -35.61
CA LYS A 68 -2.80 -13.91 -35.69
C LYS A 68 -2.72 -13.08 -34.40
N GLU A 69 -1.52 -12.95 -33.85
CA GLU A 69 -1.24 -11.99 -32.77
C GLU A 69 -1.09 -10.57 -33.31
N VAL A 70 -1.42 -9.57 -32.50
CA VAL A 70 -1.21 -8.14 -32.78
C VAL A 70 -0.18 -7.60 -31.77
N PRO A 71 0.92 -6.95 -32.21
CA PRO A 71 2.03 -6.63 -31.32
C PRO A 71 1.69 -5.47 -30.37
N LYS A 72 1.96 -5.67 -29.07
CA LYS A 72 1.99 -4.58 -28.09
C LYS A 72 3.21 -3.68 -28.33
N LYS A 73 3.00 -2.40 -28.64
CA LYS A 73 4.08 -1.41 -28.59
C LYS A 73 4.51 -1.18 -27.14
N ASN A 74 5.82 -1.15 -26.91
CA ASN A 74 6.43 -0.69 -25.66
C ASN A 74 6.90 0.74 -25.85
N ASP A 75 6.48 1.66 -24.97
CA ASP A 75 7.11 2.98 -24.86
C ASP A 75 7.95 3.05 -23.58
N LYS A 76 9.28 3.10 -23.75
CA LYS A 76 10.27 3.45 -22.73
C LYS A 76 11.24 4.45 -23.35
N LEU A 77 11.04 5.74 -23.10
CA LEU A 77 11.96 6.78 -23.58
C LEU A 77 12.47 7.69 -22.44
N THR A 78 13.29 7.12 -21.56
CA THR A 78 14.01 7.87 -20.53
C THR A 78 15.15 8.71 -21.13
N LYS A 79 14.88 9.94 -21.57
CA LYS A 79 15.93 10.90 -21.90
C LYS A 79 16.49 11.54 -20.62
N LYS A 80 17.79 11.32 -20.35
CA LYS A 80 18.53 12.01 -19.29
C LYS A 80 19.05 13.35 -19.83
N THR A 81 18.53 14.46 -19.31
CA THR A 81 19.10 15.79 -19.57
C THR A 81 20.12 16.12 -18.49
N LYS A 82 21.41 16.20 -18.84
CA LYS A 82 22.42 16.84 -17.97
C LYS A 82 22.27 18.35 -18.11
N VAL A 83 22.01 19.06 -17.02
CA VAL A 83 22.20 20.51 -16.94
C VAL A 83 23.46 20.77 -16.13
N ALA A 84 24.41 21.50 -16.71
CA ALA A 84 25.58 21.98 -16.00
C ALA A 84 25.27 23.35 -15.39
N ILE A 85 25.58 23.54 -14.11
CA ILE A 85 25.47 24.84 -13.43
C ILE A 85 26.90 25.31 -13.12
N LYS A 86 27.23 26.52 -13.56
CA LYS A 86 28.53 27.15 -13.28
C LYS A 86 28.61 27.60 -11.83
N SER A 87 29.82 27.59 -11.28
CA SER A 87 30.16 28.23 -10.01
C SER A 87 30.30 29.74 -10.18
N GLU A 88 29.76 30.52 -9.24
CA GLU A 88 30.23 31.88 -8.95
C GLU A 88 30.61 32.01 -7.46
N THR A 89 31.44 33.00 -7.14
CA THR A 89 32.08 33.17 -5.81
C THR A 89 32.05 34.64 -5.37
N LYS A 90 32.42 34.89 -4.10
CA LYS A 90 32.40 36.16 -3.29
C LYS A 90 31.24 36.17 -2.28
N HIS A 91 31.29 36.77 -1.07
CA HIS A 91 32.32 37.40 -0.20
C HIS A 91 31.72 37.45 1.25
N ALA A 92 32.40 37.81 2.35
CA ALA A 92 33.78 37.65 2.86
C ALA A 92 33.88 38.31 4.28
N LYS A 93 34.89 37.92 5.10
CA LYS A 93 35.19 38.48 6.47
C LYS A 93 34.15 38.05 7.56
N LYS A 94 34.42 38.11 8.88
CA LYS A 94 35.56 38.65 9.67
C LYS A 94 35.71 37.84 10.99
N ALA A 95 36.89 37.86 11.61
CA ALA A 95 37.12 37.41 13.01
C ALA A 95 37.39 38.63 13.93
N PRO A 96 37.49 38.44 15.27
CA PRO A 96 38.82 38.52 15.89
C PRO A 96 39.08 37.54 17.06
N THR A 97 40.29 37.65 17.63
CA THR A 97 40.90 36.96 18.79
C THR A 97 40.43 37.55 20.14
N SER A 98 40.83 37.11 21.36
CA SER A 98 42.08 36.42 21.80
C SER A 98 41.99 35.70 23.17
N GLN A 99 43.06 34.93 23.48
CA GLN A 99 43.71 34.67 24.78
C GLN A 99 42.90 34.65 26.12
N TYR A 100 42.98 33.53 26.86
CA TYR A 100 43.50 33.58 28.25
C TYR A 100 44.10 32.23 28.74
N LYS A 101 45.03 32.35 29.69
CA LYS A 101 45.66 31.36 30.61
C LYS A 101 46.27 32.25 31.73
N PRO A 102 46.46 31.83 33.01
CA PRO A 102 47.07 30.53 33.37
C PRO A 102 46.49 30.05 34.76
N ASP A 103 47.10 29.39 35.77
CA ASP A 103 48.03 28.23 35.85
C ASP A 103 48.09 27.60 37.28
N THR A 104 49.03 26.65 37.50
CA THR A 104 49.65 26.20 38.78
C THR A 104 48.95 25.22 39.74
N LYS A 105 49.85 24.52 40.48
CA LYS A 105 49.73 23.67 41.69
C LYS A 105 49.56 22.16 41.40
N ARG A 106 50.55 21.27 41.57
CA ARG A 106 51.74 21.12 42.46
C ARG A 106 51.41 20.55 43.86
N ASN A 107 51.60 19.23 43.99
CA ASN A 107 52.18 18.48 45.12
C ASN A 107 52.60 17.10 44.54
N SER A 108 53.77 16.49 44.78
CA SER A 108 54.72 16.46 45.91
C SER A 108 54.37 15.46 47.02
N THR A 109 54.94 14.26 46.97
CA THR A 109 55.88 13.76 48.00
C THR A 109 56.46 12.36 47.68
N ASN A 110 57.77 12.21 47.91
CA ASN A 110 58.49 11.09 48.58
C ASN A 110 58.41 9.62 48.08
N ASN A 111 59.43 8.76 48.28
CA ASN A 111 60.91 8.89 48.46
C ASN A 111 61.56 7.46 48.43
N ILE A 112 62.89 7.35 48.63
CA ILE A 112 63.69 6.15 49.03
C ILE A 112 64.25 5.23 47.91
N ASN A 113 65.42 5.64 47.40
CA ASN A 113 66.74 4.95 47.40
C ASN A 113 66.95 3.43 47.21
N GLY A 114 67.99 3.12 46.40
CA GLY A 114 68.76 1.85 46.32
C GLY A 114 69.23 1.57 44.88
N ASN A 115 70.48 1.77 44.41
CA ASN A 115 71.83 1.77 45.01
C ASN A 115 72.23 0.35 45.51
N LYS A 116 73.26 -0.37 45.02
CA LYS A 116 74.45 -0.12 44.14
C LYS A 116 74.58 -1.27 43.09
N GLY A 117 75.53 -1.35 42.15
CA GLY A 117 76.76 -0.59 41.88
C GLY A 117 77.39 -0.95 40.51
N LYS A 118 78.60 -0.44 40.22
CA LYS A 118 79.31 -0.55 38.91
C LYS A 118 80.37 -1.67 38.92
N LEU A 119 80.74 -2.18 37.73
CA LEU A 119 82.13 -2.58 37.43
C LEU A 119 82.46 -2.55 35.92
N LYS A 120 83.77 -2.54 35.64
CA LYS A 120 84.47 -2.18 34.39
C LYS A 120 85.95 -2.63 34.58
N THR A 121 86.80 -3.00 33.62
CA THR A 121 86.83 -3.15 32.13
C THR A 121 88.18 -3.84 31.78
N PRO A 122 88.65 -4.02 30.52
CA PRO A 122 88.03 -4.23 29.19
C PRO A 122 88.76 -5.36 28.36
N SER A 123 88.43 -5.43 27.06
CA SER A 123 89.36 -5.68 25.92
C SER A 123 89.64 -7.10 25.42
N ARG A 124 89.95 -7.15 24.09
CA ARG A 124 90.40 -8.28 23.24
C ARG A 124 89.39 -9.45 23.12
N GLY A 125 89.00 -9.93 21.93
CA GLY A 125 89.25 -9.49 20.55
C GLY A 125 90.00 -10.55 19.72
N LEU A 126 89.29 -11.17 18.78
CA LEU A 126 89.78 -11.95 17.62
C LEU A 126 88.57 -12.30 16.73
N ASP A 127 88.75 -12.29 15.41
CA ASP A 127 87.78 -12.85 14.46
C ASP A 127 87.96 -14.37 14.34
N ASP A 128 86.88 -15.14 14.14
CA ASP A 128 86.85 -16.16 13.08
C ASP A 128 85.41 -16.59 12.70
N ASN A 129 85.26 -17.30 11.58
CA ASN A 129 84.05 -17.39 10.78
C ASN A 129 83.64 -18.84 10.46
N LYS A 130 82.50 -19.33 10.99
CA LYS A 130 81.74 -20.45 10.39
C LYS A 130 80.27 -20.61 10.85
N LYS A 131 79.36 -20.47 9.87
CA LYS A 131 78.18 -21.29 9.58
C LYS A 131 77.35 -21.87 10.77
N THR A 132 76.12 -21.35 10.96
CA THR A 132 75.03 -22.08 11.64
C THR A 132 73.73 -22.15 10.81
N ARG A 133 72.96 -23.21 11.07
CA ARG A 133 71.81 -23.71 10.26
C ARG A 133 70.67 -22.70 10.06
N LYS A 134 70.12 -22.62 8.83
CA LYS A 134 68.76 -22.07 8.60
C LYS A 134 67.71 -22.98 9.24
N LYS A 135 67.09 -22.57 10.36
CA LYS A 135 65.80 -23.12 10.81
C LYS A 135 64.68 -22.60 9.90
N ARG A 136 63.79 -23.50 9.45
CA ARG A 136 62.53 -23.14 8.77
C ARG A 136 61.43 -23.04 9.83
N GLU A 137 61.09 -21.83 10.26
CA GLU A 137 59.92 -21.62 11.12
C GLU A 137 58.63 -21.70 10.31
N LYS A 138 57.70 -22.57 10.72
CA LYS A 138 56.32 -22.56 10.25
C LYS A 138 55.57 -21.43 10.96
N SER A 139 55.61 -20.22 10.40
CA SER A 139 54.77 -19.12 10.88
C SER A 139 53.28 -19.43 10.65
N SER A 140 52.60 -19.89 11.71
CA SER A 140 51.15 -19.85 11.78
C SER A 140 50.72 -18.39 11.89
N LYS A 141 50.12 -17.85 10.83
CA LYS A 141 49.59 -16.48 10.82
C LYS A 141 48.33 -16.38 11.67
N THR A 142 48.51 -16.26 12.98
CA THR A 142 47.44 -15.86 13.90
C THR A 142 46.88 -14.50 13.45
N PHE A 143 45.56 -14.38 13.42
CA PHE A 143 44.90 -13.17 12.91
C PHE A 143 45.05 -12.02 13.93
N ASN A 144 46.07 -11.19 13.71
CA ASN A 144 46.46 -10.16 14.68
C ASN A 144 45.46 -8.99 14.70
N PHE A 145 44.50 -9.08 15.62
CA PHE A 145 43.37 -8.16 15.81
C PHE A 145 43.81 -6.70 16.03
N SER A 146 44.98 -6.47 16.62
CA SER A 146 45.54 -5.11 16.83
C SER A 146 45.81 -4.41 15.49
N ASN A 147 46.37 -5.12 14.50
CA ASN A 147 46.58 -4.54 13.17
C ASN A 147 45.26 -4.16 12.48
N LEU A 148 44.17 -4.92 12.70
CA LEU A 148 42.85 -4.58 12.18
C LEU A 148 42.32 -3.28 12.81
N MET A 149 42.42 -3.14 14.14
CA MET A 149 42.00 -1.93 14.85
C MET A 149 42.78 -0.68 14.38
N PHE A 150 44.11 -0.76 14.24
CA PHE A 150 44.89 0.35 13.71
C PHE A 150 44.50 0.74 12.27
N VAL A 151 44.17 -0.25 11.42
CA VAL A 151 43.70 0.00 10.05
C VAL A 151 42.30 0.65 10.04
N VAL A 152 41.39 0.23 10.92
CA VAL A 152 40.06 0.84 11.06
C VAL A 152 40.18 2.29 11.57
N ILE A 153 41.02 2.54 12.58
CA ILE A 153 41.28 3.90 13.10
C ILE A 153 41.90 4.80 12.02
N HIS A 154 42.85 4.29 11.22
CA HIS A 154 43.40 5.03 10.08
C HIS A 154 42.33 5.34 9.02
N GLY A 155 41.48 4.38 8.67
CA GLY A 155 40.36 4.57 7.75
C GLY A 155 39.35 5.62 8.23
N ILE A 156 38.99 5.58 9.52
CA ILE A 156 38.12 6.59 10.16
C ILE A 156 38.80 7.97 10.13
N SER A 157 40.09 8.05 10.45
CA SER A 157 40.86 9.30 10.39
C SER A 157 40.90 9.88 8.96
N VAL A 158 41.13 9.05 7.94
CA VAL A 158 41.10 9.47 6.53
C VAL A 158 39.70 9.95 6.13
N PHE A 159 38.64 9.22 6.52
CA PHE A 159 37.25 9.59 6.23
C PHE A 159 36.84 10.92 6.86
N PHE A 160 37.16 11.15 8.14
CA PHE A 160 36.87 12.43 8.80
C PHE A 160 37.76 13.58 8.29
N ASN A 161 39.03 13.33 7.94
CA ASN A 161 39.85 14.37 7.29
C ASN A 161 39.29 14.75 5.92
N PHE A 162 38.83 13.78 5.13
CA PHE A 162 38.16 14.04 3.84
C PHE A 162 36.86 14.83 4.01
N LEU A 163 35.99 14.46 4.96
CA LEU A 163 34.73 15.15 5.23
C LEU A 163 34.91 16.57 5.80
N LEU A 164 35.85 16.78 6.72
CA LEU A 164 36.02 18.06 7.43
C LEU A 164 36.91 19.06 6.67
N HIS A 165 37.81 18.58 5.80
CA HIS A 165 38.81 19.42 5.13
C HIS A 165 38.82 19.29 3.59
N GLY A 166 37.98 18.43 3.00
CA GLY A 166 37.81 18.27 1.54
C GLY A 166 38.98 17.61 0.81
N GLY A 167 40.04 17.22 1.52
CA GLY A 167 41.29 16.73 0.94
C GLY A 167 42.47 16.91 1.89
N GLU A 168 43.69 16.58 1.42
CA GLU A 168 44.86 16.52 2.30
C GLU A 168 45.34 17.88 2.81
N LYS A 169 45.21 18.11 4.12
CA LYS A 169 46.29 18.75 4.88
C LYS A 169 47.27 17.68 5.36
N LYS A 170 48.56 18.03 5.37
CA LYS A 170 49.65 17.12 5.77
C LYS A 170 49.50 16.69 7.24
N LEU A 171 48.95 15.50 7.49
CA LEU A 171 49.18 14.80 8.76
C LEU A 171 50.69 14.60 8.94
N SER A 172 51.19 14.78 10.16
CA SER A 172 52.61 14.68 10.54
C SER A 172 53.14 13.24 10.59
N VAL A 173 52.67 12.37 9.69
CA VAL A 173 53.12 10.99 9.53
C VAL A 173 54.18 10.94 8.42
N PRO A 174 55.38 10.36 8.65
CA PRO A 174 56.40 10.20 7.61
C PRO A 174 55.84 9.53 6.36
N GLN A 175 56.18 10.05 5.16
CA GLN A 175 55.57 9.63 3.89
C GLN A 175 55.62 8.11 3.67
N GLU A 176 56.72 7.45 4.05
CA GLU A 176 56.81 5.98 3.97
C GLU A 176 55.85 5.26 4.92
N LYS A 177 55.70 5.74 6.17
CA LYS A 177 54.75 5.16 7.13
C LYS A 177 53.32 5.35 6.65
N LYS A 178 52.99 6.51 6.07
CA LYS A 178 51.70 6.76 5.40
C LYS A 178 51.50 5.77 4.24
N LYS A 179 52.44 5.68 3.30
CA LYS A 179 52.38 4.75 2.14
C LYS A 179 52.24 3.28 2.55
N GLN A 180 52.84 2.86 3.67
CA GLN A 180 52.67 1.52 4.23
C GLN A 180 51.30 1.33 4.91
N LEU A 181 50.79 2.33 5.64
CA LEU A 181 49.45 2.31 6.23
C LEU A 181 48.36 2.26 5.16
N ASP A 182 48.46 3.10 4.14
CA ASP A 182 47.49 3.15 3.02
C ASP A 182 47.49 1.84 2.22
N LYS A 183 48.67 1.24 1.99
CA LYS A 183 48.78 -0.10 1.37
C LYS A 183 48.11 -1.18 2.24
N LYS A 184 48.34 -1.18 3.56
CA LYS A 184 47.70 -2.12 4.50
C LYS A 184 46.18 -1.89 4.55
N PHE A 185 45.73 -0.64 4.58
CA PHE A 185 44.30 -0.28 4.57
C PHE A 185 43.63 -0.81 3.30
N ASN A 186 44.17 -0.51 2.12
CA ASN A 186 43.60 -0.99 0.86
C ASN A 186 43.59 -2.53 0.76
N GLN A 187 44.64 -3.21 1.24
CA GLN A 187 44.68 -4.68 1.28
C GLN A 187 43.62 -5.27 2.22
N VAL A 188 43.50 -4.74 3.45
CA VAL A 188 42.51 -5.20 4.42
C VAL A 188 41.09 -4.87 3.97
N PHE A 189 40.84 -3.67 3.46
CA PHE A 189 39.54 -3.25 2.93
C PHE A 189 39.07 -4.15 1.80
N SER A 190 39.92 -4.42 0.80
CA SER A 190 39.59 -5.33 -0.30
C SER A 190 39.35 -6.77 0.17
N LEU A 191 40.11 -7.27 1.15
CA LEU A 191 39.89 -8.60 1.72
C LEU A 191 38.59 -8.69 2.53
N VAL A 192 38.26 -7.66 3.32
CA VAL A 192 37.00 -7.57 4.07
C VAL A 192 35.80 -7.46 3.12
N PHE A 193 35.91 -6.64 2.08
CA PHE A 193 34.87 -6.50 1.06
C PHE A 193 34.66 -7.80 0.28
N MET A 194 35.73 -8.47 -0.16
CA MET A 194 35.64 -9.79 -0.81
C MET A 194 35.02 -10.84 0.11
N GLY A 195 35.45 -10.89 1.38
CA GLY A 195 34.86 -11.77 2.39
C GLY A 195 33.38 -11.51 2.62
N LEU A 196 32.94 -10.25 2.63
CA LEU A 196 31.53 -9.87 2.73
C LEU A 196 30.73 -10.30 1.49
N MET A 197 31.28 -10.15 0.27
CA MET A 197 30.61 -10.61 -0.95
C MET A 197 30.44 -12.14 -0.97
N VAL A 198 31.47 -12.89 -0.58
CA VAL A 198 31.39 -14.36 -0.45
C VAL A 198 30.41 -14.76 0.64
N LEU A 199 30.41 -14.08 1.80
CA LEU A 199 29.45 -14.33 2.88
C LEU A 199 28.00 -14.10 2.44
N LEU A 200 27.71 -13.00 1.74
CA LEU A 200 26.36 -12.70 1.24
C LEU A 200 25.90 -13.71 0.18
N LEU A 201 26.81 -14.16 -0.70
CA LEU A 201 26.53 -15.21 -1.67
C LEU A 201 26.20 -16.54 -0.98
N VAL A 202 27.01 -16.97 -0.01
CA VAL A 202 26.76 -18.19 0.77
C VAL A 202 25.46 -18.08 1.57
N MET A 203 25.19 -16.92 2.20
CA MET A 203 23.93 -16.67 2.90
C MET A 203 22.71 -16.74 1.97
N ASN A 204 22.80 -16.27 0.72
CA ASN A 204 21.71 -16.35 -0.24
C ASN A 204 21.48 -17.79 -0.75
N ILE A 205 22.56 -18.55 -1.01
CA ILE A 205 22.47 -19.98 -1.39
C ILE A 205 21.90 -20.85 -0.26
N LEU A 206 22.19 -20.52 1.01
CA LEU A 206 21.68 -21.22 2.18
C LEU A 206 20.33 -20.69 2.70
N HIS A 207 19.80 -19.61 2.12
CA HIS A 207 18.48 -19.10 2.50
C HIS A 207 17.38 -20.04 2.00
N LYS A 208 16.34 -20.23 2.80
CA LYS A 208 15.14 -20.96 2.35
C LYS A 208 14.17 -19.97 1.74
N ASP A 209 13.72 -20.24 0.52
CA ASP A 209 12.70 -19.45 -0.17
C ASP A 209 11.47 -19.23 0.74
N LEU A 210 11.09 -17.98 0.94
CA LEU A 210 9.90 -17.57 1.66
C LEU A 210 8.76 -17.33 0.66
N PRO A 211 7.53 -17.81 0.92
CA PRO A 211 6.40 -17.61 0.00
C PRO A 211 5.82 -16.19 0.06
N LYS A 212 6.02 -15.46 1.17
CA LYS A 212 5.42 -14.15 1.46
C LYS A 212 6.33 -13.27 2.30
N SER A 213 6.21 -11.95 2.12
CA SER A 213 6.83 -10.94 2.97
C SER A 213 5.79 -10.35 3.93
N GLU A 214 5.94 -10.68 5.22
CA GLU A 214 5.08 -10.19 6.30
C GLU A 214 5.14 -8.65 6.48
N ALA A 215 6.25 -8.02 6.06
CA ALA A 215 6.45 -6.57 6.16
C ALA A 215 5.87 -5.80 4.97
N GLU A 216 5.85 -6.41 3.78
CA GLU A 216 5.33 -5.82 2.53
C GLU A 216 3.89 -6.29 2.22
N ASN A 217 3.35 -7.24 2.99
CA ASN A 217 2.04 -7.91 2.81
C ASN A 217 1.78 -8.40 1.37
N ARG A 218 2.76 -9.12 0.80
CA ARG A 218 2.68 -9.66 -0.56
C ARG A 218 3.33 -11.04 -0.67
N THR A 219 2.99 -11.77 -1.72
CA THR A 219 3.78 -12.90 -2.20
C THR A 219 5.16 -12.43 -2.65
N LEU A 220 6.17 -13.25 -2.37
CA LEU A 220 7.53 -13.07 -2.87
C LEU A 220 7.72 -13.90 -4.13
N GLU A 221 8.51 -13.41 -5.08
CA GLU A 221 8.85 -14.18 -6.27
C GLU A 221 9.56 -15.50 -5.90
N GLN A 222 9.20 -16.56 -6.62
CA GLN A 222 9.70 -17.91 -6.40
C GLN A 222 10.68 -18.28 -7.53
N ARG A 223 11.54 -19.27 -7.29
CA ARG A 223 12.60 -19.64 -8.24
C ARG A 223 12.02 -19.92 -9.64
N PRO A 224 12.38 -19.13 -10.68
CA PRO A 224 11.78 -19.28 -12.00
C PRO A 224 12.19 -20.60 -12.66
N ALA A 225 11.23 -21.25 -13.32
CA ALA A 225 11.51 -22.41 -14.16
C ALA A 225 12.41 -22.04 -15.34
N LEU A 226 13.39 -22.90 -15.63
CA LEU A 226 14.25 -22.74 -16.80
C LEU A 226 13.44 -23.01 -18.07
N SER A 227 13.38 -22.02 -18.96
CA SER A 227 12.79 -22.15 -20.30
C SER A 227 13.68 -21.44 -21.31
N ILE A 228 14.01 -22.14 -22.40
CA ILE A 228 14.91 -21.64 -23.45
C ILE A 228 14.34 -20.37 -24.09
N SER A 229 13.01 -20.26 -24.26
CA SER A 229 12.37 -19.07 -24.80
C SER A 229 12.43 -17.87 -23.86
N ASP A 230 12.34 -18.08 -22.53
CA ASP A 230 12.49 -17.01 -21.54
C ASP A 230 13.96 -16.61 -21.34
N ILE A 231 14.92 -17.51 -21.58
CA ILE A 231 16.35 -17.20 -21.59
C ILE A 231 16.71 -16.32 -22.80
N VAL A 232 16.37 -16.75 -24.02
CA VAL A 232 16.65 -16.00 -25.26
C VAL A 232 15.90 -14.66 -25.29
N SER A 233 14.70 -14.56 -24.71
CA SER A 233 13.97 -13.27 -24.60
C SER A 233 14.34 -12.44 -23.36
N GLY A 234 15.36 -12.84 -22.58
CA GLY A 234 15.83 -12.11 -21.39
C GLY A 234 14.90 -12.12 -20.18
N LYS A 235 13.65 -12.61 -20.33
CA LYS A 235 12.63 -12.71 -19.27
C LYS A 235 13.10 -13.52 -18.07
N TYR A 236 13.85 -14.59 -18.30
CA TYR A 236 14.44 -15.41 -17.22
C TYR A 236 15.38 -14.57 -16.35
N SER A 237 16.20 -13.71 -16.95
CA SER A 237 17.13 -12.84 -16.22
C SER A 237 16.39 -11.83 -15.33
N SER A 238 15.28 -11.24 -15.82
CA SER A 238 14.41 -10.40 -14.98
C SER A 238 13.85 -11.20 -13.81
N LYS A 239 13.09 -12.27 -14.08
CA LYS A 239 12.46 -13.11 -13.04
C LYS A 239 13.47 -13.62 -12.01
N PHE A 240 14.69 -13.95 -12.44
CA PHE A 240 15.75 -14.40 -11.55
C PHE A 240 16.32 -13.26 -10.69
N SER A 241 16.46 -12.06 -11.24
CA SER A 241 16.81 -10.85 -10.47
C SER A 241 15.71 -10.47 -9.46
N ASP A 242 14.44 -10.61 -9.86
CA ASP A 242 13.28 -10.34 -9.02
C ASP A 242 13.22 -11.37 -7.87
N TYR A 243 13.39 -12.66 -8.17
CA TYR A 243 13.56 -13.74 -7.19
C TYR A 243 14.71 -13.51 -6.19
N VAL A 244 15.92 -13.19 -6.67
CA VAL A 244 17.09 -12.95 -5.79
C VAL A 244 16.93 -11.70 -4.91
N SER A 245 16.23 -10.67 -5.42
CA SER A 245 15.85 -9.48 -4.64
C SER A 245 14.86 -9.83 -3.52
N ASP A 246 13.86 -10.65 -3.83
CA ASP A 246 12.79 -11.03 -2.91
C ASP A 246 13.26 -12.03 -1.84
N GLN A 247 14.05 -13.03 -2.22
CA GLN A 247 14.65 -14.01 -1.33
C GLN A 247 16.01 -13.54 -0.75
N PHE A 248 16.26 -12.24 -0.71
CA PHE A 248 17.51 -11.72 -0.16
C PHE A 248 17.57 -11.91 1.38
N PRO A 249 18.64 -12.51 1.93
CA PRO A 249 18.77 -12.74 3.36
C PRO A 249 18.53 -11.47 4.19
N MET A 250 17.62 -11.56 5.17
CA MET A 250 17.24 -10.44 6.06
C MET A 250 16.70 -9.20 5.32
N ARG A 251 16.10 -9.35 4.11
CA ARG A 251 15.47 -8.28 3.30
C ARG A 251 14.72 -7.23 4.12
N SER A 252 13.84 -7.65 5.03
CA SER A 252 13.04 -6.74 5.87
C SER A 252 13.89 -5.89 6.84
N GLY A 253 15.05 -6.38 7.28
CA GLY A 253 16.04 -5.62 8.03
C GLY A 253 16.73 -4.56 7.17
N PHE A 254 17.11 -4.90 5.94
CA PHE A 254 17.69 -3.94 4.99
C PHE A 254 16.70 -2.84 4.59
N ILE A 255 15.43 -3.17 4.35
CA ILE A 255 14.36 -2.18 4.09
C ILE A 255 14.23 -1.24 5.30
N LYS A 256 14.16 -1.77 6.52
CA LYS A 256 14.10 -0.96 7.76
C LYS A 256 15.31 -0.05 7.94
N ALA A 257 16.52 -0.55 7.70
CA ALA A 257 17.75 0.23 7.81
C ALA A 257 17.80 1.36 6.76
N LYS A 258 17.52 1.05 5.49
CA LYS A 258 17.42 2.03 4.40
C LYS A 258 16.39 3.12 4.72
N SER A 259 15.19 2.74 5.14
CA SER A 259 14.11 3.69 5.41
C SER A 259 14.39 4.60 6.60
N ARG A 260 15.11 4.11 7.63
CA ARG A 260 15.62 4.97 8.71
C ARG A 260 16.68 5.95 8.20
N PHE A 261 17.60 5.51 7.34
CA PHE A 261 18.60 6.38 6.74
C PHE A 261 17.99 7.42 5.79
N ASP A 262 16.97 7.05 5.01
CA ASP A 262 16.19 7.97 4.18
C ASP A 262 15.55 9.08 5.03
N LEU A 263 14.90 8.74 6.15
CA LEU A 263 14.33 9.74 7.08
C LEU A 263 15.41 10.61 7.75
N LEU A 264 16.53 10.02 8.20
CA LEU A 264 17.65 10.75 8.80
C LEU A 264 18.34 11.70 7.82
N THR A 265 18.32 11.40 6.52
CA THR A 265 18.81 12.28 5.44
C THR A 265 17.75 13.28 4.96
N GLY A 266 16.63 13.43 5.67
CA GLY A 266 15.62 14.45 5.42
C GLY A 266 14.60 14.11 4.34
N LYS A 267 14.51 12.85 3.89
CA LYS A 267 13.40 12.42 3.01
C LYS A 267 12.13 12.29 3.83
N ASP A 268 11.03 12.72 3.22
CA ASP A 268 9.69 12.81 3.81
C ASP A 268 8.78 11.60 3.47
N LYS A 269 9.11 10.89 2.39
CA LYS A 269 8.39 9.75 1.85
C LYS A 269 9.21 8.46 1.83
N ILE A 270 8.60 7.36 2.23
CA ILE A 270 9.09 5.98 2.06
C ILE A 270 8.10 5.25 1.15
N ASN A 271 8.57 4.68 0.03
CA ASN A 271 7.75 3.96 -0.96
C ASN A 271 6.49 4.74 -1.43
N GLY A 272 6.60 6.08 -1.52
CA GLY A 272 5.49 6.97 -1.88
C GLY A 272 4.52 7.32 -0.75
N VAL A 273 4.73 6.79 0.45
CA VAL A 273 3.96 7.11 1.67
C VAL A 273 4.69 8.16 2.49
N TYR A 274 4.05 9.30 2.75
CA TYR A 274 4.51 10.32 3.69
C TYR A 274 4.47 9.80 5.13
N ILE A 275 5.51 10.10 5.89
CA ILE A 275 5.52 9.91 7.35
C ILE A 275 5.09 11.23 8.00
N GLY A 276 3.79 11.38 8.21
CA GLY A 276 3.20 12.57 8.84
C GLY A 276 3.29 12.57 10.36
N LYS A 277 2.85 13.68 10.96
CA LYS A 277 2.74 13.86 12.42
C LYS A 277 1.68 12.92 13.01
N ASP A 278 1.74 12.76 14.33
CA ASP A 278 0.75 12.03 15.16
C ASP A 278 0.48 10.57 14.72
N GLY A 279 1.39 10.00 13.93
CA GLY A 279 1.33 8.63 13.39
C GLY A 279 0.62 8.50 12.04
N TYR A 280 0.15 9.60 11.43
CA TYR A 280 -0.56 9.55 10.15
C TYR A 280 0.39 9.26 8.97
N LEU A 281 0.16 8.11 8.33
CA LEU A 281 0.72 7.78 7.03
C LEU A 281 -0.18 8.35 5.94
N MET A 282 0.37 8.93 4.87
CA MET A 282 -0.44 9.54 3.81
C MET A 282 0.11 9.24 2.41
N GLU A 283 -0.79 9.02 1.44
CA GLU A 283 -0.42 8.94 0.03
C GLU A 283 -0.60 10.31 -0.62
N GLY A 284 0.40 10.73 -1.40
CA GLY A 284 0.34 12.02 -2.06
C GLY A 284 -0.70 12.11 -3.18
N PHE A 285 -1.06 13.35 -3.53
CA PHE A 285 -1.92 13.71 -4.65
C PHE A 285 -1.19 14.63 -5.63
N LYS A 286 -1.22 14.24 -6.90
CA LYS A 286 -0.92 15.09 -8.05
C LYS A 286 -2.08 15.02 -9.03
N MET A 287 -2.51 16.17 -9.53
CA MET A 287 -3.58 16.25 -10.52
C MET A 287 -3.13 15.58 -11.83
N ALA A 288 -4.02 14.81 -12.43
CA ALA A 288 -3.89 14.36 -13.81
C ALA A 288 -3.98 15.56 -14.77
N SER A 289 -3.67 15.37 -16.05
CA SER A 289 -3.88 16.42 -17.05
C SER A 289 -5.35 16.84 -17.13
N ASP A 290 -5.59 18.07 -17.56
CA ASP A 290 -6.94 18.59 -17.80
C ASP A 290 -7.72 17.71 -18.77
N GLU A 291 -7.04 17.13 -19.78
CA GLU A 291 -7.59 16.17 -20.75
C GLU A 291 -8.12 14.91 -20.05
N VAL A 292 -7.30 14.22 -19.25
CA VAL A 292 -7.70 13.00 -18.51
C VAL A 292 -8.83 13.29 -17.53
N THR A 293 -8.82 14.47 -16.89
CA THR A 293 -9.88 14.91 -15.99
C THR A 293 -11.17 15.22 -16.76
N GLN A 294 -11.07 15.87 -17.92
CA GLN A 294 -12.18 16.19 -18.80
C GLN A 294 -12.86 14.92 -19.32
N THR A 295 -12.12 13.93 -19.82
CA THR A 295 -12.69 12.68 -20.36
C THR A 295 -13.55 11.94 -19.31
N LYS A 296 -13.13 11.99 -18.03
CA LYS A 296 -13.89 11.38 -16.91
C LYS A 296 -15.16 12.17 -16.58
N ILE A 297 -15.08 13.50 -16.61
CA ILE A 297 -16.25 14.37 -16.41
C ILE A 297 -17.25 14.22 -17.56
N ASP A 298 -16.77 14.10 -18.80
CA ASP A 298 -17.62 13.89 -19.98
C ASP A 298 -18.33 12.53 -19.95
N ALA A 299 -17.67 11.48 -19.45
CA ALA A 299 -18.30 10.18 -19.22
C ALA A 299 -19.47 10.28 -18.22
N ILE A 300 -19.30 11.01 -17.12
CA ILE A 300 -20.36 11.26 -16.12
C ILE A 300 -21.48 12.13 -16.71
N ASN A 301 -21.13 13.20 -17.43
CA ASN A 301 -22.09 14.10 -18.06
C ASN A 301 -22.95 13.38 -19.10
N LYS A 302 -22.34 12.58 -19.98
CA LYS A 302 -23.02 11.74 -20.97
C LYS A 302 -23.96 10.73 -20.29
N PHE A 303 -23.50 10.09 -19.21
CA PHE A 303 -24.32 9.15 -18.45
C PHE A 303 -25.55 9.83 -17.82
N ALA A 304 -25.39 11.01 -17.22
CA ALA A 304 -26.50 11.76 -16.63
C ALA A 304 -27.48 12.33 -17.66
N GLN A 305 -27.01 12.68 -18.86
CA GLN A 305 -27.87 13.06 -19.99
C GLN A 305 -28.71 11.88 -20.49
N ASN A 306 -28.06 10.73 -20.72
CA ASN A 306 -28.72 9.49 -21.16
C ASN A 306 -29.75 8.98 -20.16
N ASN A 307 -29.47 9.11 -18.86
CA ASN A 307 -30.31 8.63 -17.75
C ASN A 307 -31.06 9.76 -17.06
N SER A 308 -31.51 10.77 -17.81
CA SER A 308 -32.00 12.06 -17.30
C SER A 308 -33.29 12.06 -16.47
N LYS A 309 -33.85 10.88 -16.16
CA LYS A 309 -34.92 10.68 -15.16
C LYS A 309 -34.40 10.27 -13.78
N LEU A 310 -33.13 9.86 -13.67
CA LEU A 310 -32.51 9.39 -12.42
C LEU A 310 -31.89 10.56 -11.66
N ASN A 311 -31.89 10.47 -10.33
CA ASN A 311 -31.13 11.38 -9.48
C ASN A 311 -29.65 10.97 -9.51
N VAL A 312 -28.84 11.57 -10.39
CA VAL A 312 -27.41 11.27 -10.51
C VAL A 312 -26.60 12.17 -9.57
N SER A 313 -25.70 11.55 -8.80
CA SER A 313 -24.87 12.21 -7.80
C SER A 313 -23.44 11.68 -7.81
N VAL A 314 -22.50 12.54 -7.40
CA VAL A 314 -21.06 12.24 -7.32
C VAL A 314 -20.57 12.67 -5.93
N LEU A 315 -19.98 11.74 -5.19
CA LEU A 315 -19.30 12.01 -3.93
C LEU A 315 -17.85 11.49 -4.05
N LEU A 316 -16.92 12.43 -4.19
CA LEU A 316 -15.49 12.13 -4.22
C LEU A 316 -14.88 12.62 -2.91
N SER A 317 -14.71 11.68 -1.99
CA SER A 317 -14.10 11.92 -0.68
C SER A 317 -12.66 12.43 -0.86
N PRO A 318 -12.26 13.51 -0.19
CA PRO A 318 -10.87 13.92 -0.18
C PRO A 318 -10.00 12.85 0.51
N ASN A 319 -8.70 12.93 0.29
CA ASN A 319 -7.74 12.08 0.99
C ASN A 319 -7.10 12.85 2.16
N LYS A 320 -6.42 12.13 3.05
CA LYS A 320 -5.77 12.71 4.25
C LYS A 320 -4.86 13.90 3.95
N VAL A 321 -4.22 13.94 2.79
CA VAL A 321 -3.32 15.05 2.37
C VAL A 321 -4.04 16.38 2.16
N GLU A 322 -5.36 16.39 1.94
CA GLU A 322 -6.16 17.61 1.84
C GLU A 322 -6.68 18.06 3.22
N ILE A 323 -7.25 17.12 3.99
CA ILE A 323 -7.89 17.42 5.28
C ILE A 323 -6.86 17.69 6.38
N TYR A 324 -5.79 16.89 6.45
CA TYR A 324 -4.76 16.95 7.48
C TYR A 324 -3.44 17.56 6.94
N LYS A 325 -3.52 18.61 6.11
CA LYS A 325 -2.36 19.36 5.57
C LYS A 325 -1.34 19.78 6.64
N ASN A 326 -1.81 20.07 7.87
CA ASN A 326 -0.97 20.42 9.03
C ASN A 326 -0.12 19.24 9.57
N TYR A 327 -0.45 18.00 9.23
CA TYR A 327 0.30 16.79 9.61
C TYR A 327 1.30 16.33 8.53
N LEU A 328 1.22 16.84 7.31
CA LEU A 328 2.25 16.58 6.29
C LEU A 328 3.63 17.09 6.73
N PRO A 329 4.71 16.47 6.24
CA PRO A 329 6.05 17.05 6.30
C PRO A 329 6.10 18.45 5.67
N LYS A 330 7.00 19.31 6.18
CA LYS A 330 7.13 20.69 5.68
C LYS A 330 7.52 20.67 4.20
N PHE A 331 6.87 21.52 3.41
CA PHE A 331 7.09 21.67 1.96
C PHE A 331 6.80 20.41 1.12
N ALA A 332 6.01 19.46 1.65
CA ALA A 332 5.42 18.35 0.89
C ALA A 332 4.78 18.86 -0.43
N PRO A 333 5.28 18.50 -1.62
CA PRO A 333 4.87 19.10 -2.88
C PRO A 333 3.56 18.50 -3.39
N GLU A 334 2.45 18.87 -2.76
CA GLU A 334 1.12 18.31 -2.98
C GLU A 334 0.19 19.27 -3.70
N ASP A 335 -0.63 18.76 -4.62
CA ASP A 335 -1.63 19.58 -5.31
C ASP A 335 -2.90 19.73 -4.45
N SER A 336 -3.69 20.77 -4.70
CA SER A 336 -4.91 21.03 -3.93
C SER A 336 -6.09 20.20 -4.46
N GLN A 337 -6.57 19.25 -3.66
CA GLN A 337 -7.80 18.52 -3.96
C GLN A 337 -9.04 19.44 -3.86
N THR A 338 -8.97 20.52 -3.08
CA THR A 338 -9.99 21.58 -3.07
C THR A 338 -10.10 22.29 -4.42
N GLU A 339 -8.99 22.56 -5.12
CA GLU A 339 -9.05 23.13 -6.48
C GLU A 339 -9.54 22.09 -7.50
N TYR A 340 -9.10 20.83 -7.39
CA TYR A 340 -9.61 19.73 -8.21
C TYR A 340 -11.15 19.59 -8.09
N MET A 341 -11.69 19.74 -6.88
CA MET A 341 -13.13 19.71 -6.63
C MET A 341 -13.88 20.90 -7.26
N LYS A 342 -13.27 22.09 -7.33
CA LYS A 342 -13.84 23.23 -8.07
C LYS A 342 -13.86 22.99 -9.58
N VAL A 343 -12.83 22.36 -10.14
CA VAL A 343 -12.77 22.00 -11.58
C VAL A 343 -13.84 20.94 -11.93
N LEU A 344 -14.08 19.97 -11.04
CA LEU A 344 -15.23 19.07 -11.14
C LEU A 344 -16.56 19.86 -11.11
N LYS A 345 -16.73 20.75 -10.12
CA LYS A 345 -17.96 21.52 -9.91
C LYS A 345 -18.32 22.45 -11.07
N SER A 346 -17.33 23.03 -11.76
CA SER A 346 -17.56 23.94 -12.90
C SER A 346 -17.80 23.24 -14.23
N LYS A 347 -17.46 21.95 -14.35
CA LYS A 347 -17.57 21.16 -15.60
C LYS A 347 -18.63 20.05 -15.56
N LEU A 348 -19.11 19.66 -14.38
CA LEU A 348 -20.23 18.74 -14.25
C LEU A 348 -21.55 19.39 -14.71
N ASN A 349 -22.38 18.60 -15.39
CA ASN A 349 -23.70 19.01 -15.86
C ASN A 349 -24.61 19.33 -14.66
N SER A 350 -25.50 20.32 -14.80
CA SER A 350 -26.42 20.74 -13.73
C SER A 350 -27.40 19.66 -13.24
N LYS A 351 -27.57 18.56 -13.98
CA LYS A 351 -28.32 17.37 -13.51
C LYS A 351 -27.52 16.46 -12.56
N VAL A 352 -26.21 16.68 -12.41
CA VAL A 352 -25.34 15.89 -11.52
C VAL A 352 -25.14 16.62 -10.20
N LYS A 353 -25.62 16.03 -9.10
CA LYS A 353 -25.41 16.56 -7.76
C LYS A 353 -24.03 16.20 -7.24
N LEU A 354 -23.09 17.16 -7.27
CA LEU A 354 -21.79 17.02 -6.63
C LEU A 354 -21.90 17.23 -5.11
N VAL A 355 -21.49 16.23 -4.33
CA VAL A 355 -21.49 16.22 -2.86
C VAL A 355 -20.09 16.58 -2.35
N ASP A 356 -19.96 17.79 -1.82
CA ASP A 356 -18.69 18.33 -1.30
C ASP A 356 -18.61 18.22 0.23
N VAL A 357 -17.88 17.20 0.69
CA VAL A 357 -17.65 16.91 2.12
C VAL A 357 -16.43 17.66 2.70
N ILE A 358 -15.67 18.41 1.90
CA ILE A 358 -14.42 19.06 2.33
C ILE A 358 -14.69 20.08 3.45
N SER A 359 -15.81 20.81 3.37
CA SER A 359 -16.21 21.78 4.38
C SER A 359 -16.56 21.12 5.74
N THR A 360 -17.32 20.02 5.71
CA THR A 360 -17.66 19.22 6.90
C THR A 360 -16.43 18.54 7.50
N PHE A 361 -15.56 17.95 6.69
CA PHE A 361 -14.34 17.33 7.20
C PHE A 361 -13.39 18.35 7.82
N ASN A 362 -13.26 19.56 7.24
CA ASN A 362 -12.47 20.63 7.86
C ASN A 362 -13.05 21.14 9.20
N ARG A 363 -14.38 21.06 9.39
CA ARG A 363 -15.06 21.37 10.66
C ARG A 363 -14.84 20.29 11.73
N LEU A 364 -14.91 19.01 11.34
CA LEU A 364 -14.90 17.88 12.29
C LEU A 364 -13.50 17.36 12.66
N LYS A 365 -12.49 17.49 11.77
CA LYS A 365 -11.17 16.82 11.87
C LYS A 365 -10.36 17.02 13.16
N ASN A 366 -10.68 18.04 13.96
CA ASN A 366 -10.02 18.32 15.24
C ASN A 366 -10.69 17.59 16.43
N ASN A 367 -11.94 17.17 16.26
CA ASN A 367 -12.77 16.54 17.28
C ASN A 367 -13.02 15.05 16.98
N GLU A 368 -13.12 14.69 15.70
CA GLU A 368 -13.35 13.33 15.20
C GLU A 368 -12.16 12.84 14.36
N GLN A 369 -11.74 11.59 14.59
CA GLN A 369 -10.74 10.93 13.74
C GLN A 369 -11.42 10.44 12.46
N LEU A 370 -11.47 11.30 11.43
CA LEU A 370 -12.18 11.03 10.18
C LEU A 370 -11.49 9.98 9.29
N TYR A 371 -10.19 9.73 9.48
CA TYR A 371 -9.40 8.75 8.71
C TYR A 371 -8.49 7.94 9.63
N PHE A 372 -8.26 6.68 9.26
CA PHE A 372 -7.28 5.84 9.93
C PHE A 372 -5.87 6.41 9.74
N LYS A 373 -5.00 6.23 10.74
CA LYS A 373 -3.61 6.70 10.70
C LYS A 373 -2.79 5.91 9.70
N THR A 374 -2.89 4.58 9.72
CA THR A 374 -2.08 3.68 8.89
C THR A 374 -2.79 3.04 7.70
N ASP A 375 -4.10 3.26 7.52
CA ASP A 375 -4.83 2.88 6.31
C ASP A 375 -5.15 4.09 5.42
N HIS A 376 -5.33 3.90 4.12
CA HIS A 376 -5.75 4.97 3.20
C HIS A 376 -7.21 5.41 3.34
N HIS A 377 -8.11 4.60 3.91
CA HIS A 377 -9.54 4.90 4.01
C HIS A 377 -9.91 5.87 5.15
N TRP A 378 -11.13 6.41 5.06
CA TRP A 378 -11.83 7.02 6.19
C TRP A 378 -12.19 6.00 7.29
N THR A 379 -12.48 6.50 8.49
CA THR A 379 -13.13 5.73 9.58
C THR A 379 -14.64 5.67 9.37
N VAL A 380 -15.36 4.96 10.26
CA VAL A 380 -16.84 5.05 10.32
C VAL A 380 -17.35 6.46 10.59
N GLU A 381 -16.59 7.30 11.30
CA GLU A 381 -16.96 8.70 11.56
C GLU A 381 -16.88 9.55 10.27
N GLY A 382 -15.79 9.40 9.50
CA GLY A 382 -15.67 10.05 8.20
C GLY A 382 -16.70 9.56 7.18
N ALA A 383 -17.01 8.26 7.18
CA ALA A 383 -18.06 7.68 6.34
C ALA A 383 -19.48 8.15 6.73
N TYR A 384 -19.78 8.26 8.03
CA TYR A 384 -21.06 8.77 8.52
C TYR A 384 -21.23 10.27 8.20
N ALA A 385 -20.21 11.09 8.43
CA ALA A 385 -20.26 12.52 8.11
C ALA A 385 -20.42 12.78 6.60
N ALA A 386 -19.81 11.95 5.74
CA ALA A 386 -20.05 11.99 4.29
C ALA A 386 -21.47 11.53 3.90
N TYR A 387 -22.03 10.59 4.66
CA TYR A 387 -23.42 10.14 4.51
C TYR A 387 -24.45 11.22 4.90
N GLU A 388 -24.20 12.02 5.92
CA GLU A 388 -25.07 13.17 6.26
C GLU A 388 -25.09 14.23 5.15
N ASP A 389 -23.92 14.61 4.61
CA ASP A 389 -23.84 15.56 3.49
C ASP A 389 -24.43 14.97 2.18
N TYR A 390 -24.30 13.66 1.94
CA TYR A 390 -25.00 12.96 0.85
C TYR A 390 -26.51 13.03 1.01
N CYS A 391 -27.04 12.66 2.18
CA CYS A 391 -28.49 12.69 2.43
C CYS A 391 -29.05 14.09 2.24
N LYS A 392 -28.36 15.09 2.79
CA LYS A 392 -28.69 16.52 2.61
C LYS A 392 -28.72 16.93 1.14
N ALA A 393 -27.73 16.54 0.33
CA ALA A 393 -27.70 16.85 -1.10
C ALA A 393 -28.83 16.13 -1.89
N MET A 394 -29.24 14.94 -1.44
CA MET A 394 -30.26 14.11 -2.10
C MET A 394 -31.68 14.29 -1.57
N ASN A 395 -31.90 15.26 -0.66
CA ASN A 395 -33.16 15.50 0.04
C ASN A 395 -33.69 14.25 0.78
N LEU A 396 -32.78 13.50 1.39
CA LEU A 396 -33.04 12.35 2.26
C LEU A 396 -32.85 12.74 3.73
N GLN A 397 -33.61 12.13 4.63
CA GLN A 397 -33.34 12.24 6.07
C GLN A 397 -32.25 11.22 6.45
N PRO A 398 -31.10 11.63 7.01
CA PRO A 398 -30.11 10.67 7.49
C PRO A 398 -30.64 9.92 8.72
N ALA A 399 -30.27 8.64 8.85
CA ALA A 399 -30.47 7.90 10.08
C ALA A 399 -29.70 8.58 11.22
N ASN A 400 -30.38 8.84 12.33
CA ASN A 400 -29.84 9.62 13.44
C ASN A 400 -28.60 8.94 14.03
N ARG A 401 -27.48 9.67 14.18
CA ARG A 401 -26.24 9.17 14.83
C ARG A 401 -26.48 8.39 16.13
N ASN A 402 -27.49 8.77 16.92
CA ASN A 402 -27.85 8.13 18.18
C ASN A 402 -28.57 6.76 18.04
N SER A 403 -29.08 6.39 16.86
CA SER A 403 -29.60 5.03 16.59
C SER A 403 -28.51 4.03 16.22
N PHE A 404 -27.23 4.46 16.25
CA PHE A 404 -26.06 3.60 16.07
C PHE A 404 -25.29 3.41 17.38
N THR A 405 -24.56 2.31 17.47
CA THR A 405 -23.61 2.02 18.55
C THR A 405 -22.32 1.49 17.94
N ASN A 406 -21.20 2.18 18.22
CA ASN A 406 -19.90 1.77 17.73
C ASN A 406 -19.34 0.57 18.53
N SER A 407 -19.16 -0.56 17.86
CA SER A 407 -18.51 -1.76 18.38
C SER A 407 -17.03 -1.77 17.99
N LEU A 408 -16.13 -1.92 18.96
CA LEU A 408 -14.70 -2.12 18.70
C LEU A 408 -14.47 -3.52 18.10
N ALA A 409 -14.03 -3.58 16.84
CA ALA A 409 -13.82 -4.83 16.11
C ALA A 409 -12.33 -5.21 15.98
N SER A 410 -11.41 -4.24 15.98
CA SER A 410 -9.99 -4.50 16.22
C SER A 410 -9.35 -3.35 16.99
N ASN A 411 -8.51 -3.68 17.96
CA ASN A 411 -7.69 -2.73 18.71
C ASN A 411 -6.32 -2.50 18.05
N ASP A 412 -5.93 -3.37 17.11
CA ASP A 412 -4.57 -3.48 16.58
C ASP A 412 -4.56 -3.42 15.05
N PHE A 413 -5.33 -2.48 14.47
CA PHE A 413 -5.48 -2.35 13.02
C PHE A 413 -4.27 -1.68 12.36
N TYR A 414 -3.52 -2.45 11.59
CA TYR A 414 -2.50 -1.95 10.66
C TYR A 414 -3.06 -1.93 9.23
N GLY A 415 -3.14 -0.73 8.64
CA GLY A 415 -3.70 -0.53 7.31
C GLY A 415 -2.72 -0.71 6.14
N SER A 416 -3.24 -0.51 4.93
CA SER A 416 -2.51 -0.63 3.66
C SER A 416 -1.22 0.19 3.60
N LEU A 417 -1.18 1.38 4.22
CA LEU A 417 -0.03 2.28 4.18
C LEU A 417 1.10 1.87 5.13
N TYR A 418 0.78 1.09 6.17
CA TYR A 418 1.80 0.44 7.01
C TYR A 418 2.60 -0.57 6.17
N TYR A 419 1.90 -1.45 5.45
CA TYR A 419 2.54 -2.45 4.60
C TYR A 419 3.20 -1.83 3.37
N LYS A 420 2.59 -0.82 2.73
CA LYS A 420 3.17 -0.10 1.58
C LYS A 420 4.51 0.56 1.91
N ASN A 421 4.68 1.15 3.10
CA ASN A 421 5.97 1.71 3.50
C ASN A 421 7.04 0.64 3.79
N ALA A 422 6.64 -0.60 4.11
CA ALA A 422 7.48 -1.78 4.36
C ALA A 422 8.57 -1.64 5.47
N ALA A 423 8.74 -0.45 6.04
CA ALA A 423 9.69 -0.14 7.10
C ALA A 423 9.15 -0.47 8.50
N GLY A 424 7.91 -0.94 8.59
CA GLY A 424 7.21 -1.13 9.87
C GLY A 424 7.02 0.18 10.62
N ILE A 425 6.88 1.30 9.91
CA ILE A 425 6.64 2.62 10.49
C ILE A 425 5.13 2.89 10.51
N GLY A 426 4.65 3.36 11.66
CA GLY A 426 3.23 3.49 11.97
C GLY A 426 2.91 2.78 13.29
N LYS A 427 1.85 3.24 13.97
CA LYS A 427 1.24 2.56 15.13
C LYS A 427 -0.10 1.96 14.68
N PRO A 428 -0.61 0.90 15.33
CA PRO A 428 -1.93 0.41 15.02
C PRO A 428 -2.99 1.46 15.37
N ASP A 429 -4.16 1.30 14.77
CA ASP A 429 -5.35 2.10 15.00
C ASP A 429 -6.49 1.23 15.57
N GLN A 430 -7.58 1.88 16.00
CA GLN A 430 -8.79 1.16 16.43
C GLN A 430 -9.83 1.12 15.31
N LEU A 431 -10.21 -0.09 14.88
CA LEU A 431 -11.27 -0.31 13.89
C LEU A 431 -12.61 -0.53 14.62
N TYR A 432 -13.55 0.37 14.38
CA TYR A 432 -14.93 0.30 14.86
C TYR A 432 -15.89 -0.08 13.73
N LEU A 433 -16.97 -0.79 14.08
CA LEU A 433 -18.15 -1.01 13.24
C LEU A 433 -19.31 -0.23 13.85
N SER A 434 -20.17 0.39 13.03
CA SER A 434 -21.30 1.18 13.52
C SER A 434 -22.59 0.37 13.39
N LEU A 435 -23.10 -0.12 14.51
CA LEU A 435 -24.22 -1.08 14.55
C LEU A 435 -25.52 -0.33 14.78
N GLN A 436 -26.56 -0.60 13.99
CA GLN A 436 -27.92 -0.12 14.31
C GLN A 436 -28.39 -0.74 15.63
N GLN A 437 -29.12 0.00 16.46
CA GLN A 437 -29.52 -0.44 17.80
C GLN A 437 -30.28 -1.79 17.81
N ASP A 438 -31.11 -2.04 16.80
CA ASP A 438 -31.87 -3.30 16.67
C ASP A 438 -31.13 -4.40 15.86
N ASN A 439 -29.96 -4.09 15.29
CA ASN A 439 -29.17 -4.97 14.41
C ASN A 439 -30.01 -5.62 13.27
N ASN A 440 -30.92 -4.84 12.66
CA ASN A 440 -31.86 -5.32 11.65
C ASN A 440 -31.15 -6.04 10.48
N PRO A 441 -31.51 -7.30 10.17
CA PRO A 441 -30.82 -8.08 9.14
C PRO A 441 -31.11 -7.53 7.74
N VAL A 442 -30.06 -7.39 6.93
CA VAL A 442 -30.13 -6.94 5.53
C VAL A 442 -29.83 -8.10 4.58
N LEU A 443 -30.59 -8.21 3.50
CA LEU A 443 -30.47 -9.30 2.53
C LEU A 443 -29.34 -9.01 1.53
N VAL A 444 -28.12 -9.48 1.81
CA VAL A 444 -26.94 -9.22 0.97
C VAL A 444 -26.64 -10.43 0.07
N LYS A 445 -26.48 -10.18 -1.24
CA LYS A 445 -26.12 -11.16 -2.28
C LYS A 445 -24.88 -10.70 -3.04
N TYR A 446 -23.81 -11.49 -2.97
CA TYR A 446 -22.55 -11.25 -3.68
C TYR A 446 -22.52 -12.08 -4.96
N PHE A 447 -22.33 -11.47 -6.13
CA PHE A 447 -22.50 -12.16 -7.41
C PHE A 447 -21.29 -13.02 -7.83
N ASP A 448 -20.09 -12.66 -7.40
CA ASP A 448 -18.83 -13.35 -7.69
C ASP A 448 -18.63 -14.61 -6.83
N THR A 449 -18.76 -14.48 -5.52
CA THR A 449 -18.64 -15.57 -4.53
C THR A 449 -19.94 -16.37 -4.39
N LYS A 450 -21.05 -15.87 -4.94
CA LYS A 450 -22.42 -16.42 -4.80
C LYS A 450 -22.93 -16.50 -3.35
N LYS A 451 -22.20 -15.93 -2.39
CA LYS A 451 -22.61 -15.84 -0.98
C LYS A 451 -23.92 -15.05 -0.86
N LYS A 452 -24.80 -15.51 0.03
CA LYS A 452 -25.92 -14.74 0.56
C LYS A 452 -25.79 -14.68 2.08
N VAL A 453 -25.94 -13.51 2.69
CA VAL A 453 -25.75 -13.28 4.15
C VAL A 453 -26.74 -12.25 4.68
N ALA A 454 -26.86 -12.15 6.01
CA ALA A 454 -27.79 -11.26 6.71
C ALA A 454 -27.17 -9.90 7.15
N SER A 455 -25.91 -9.63 6.80
CA SER A 455 -25.14 -8.47 7.27
C SER A 455 -24.15 -7.97 6.22
N LEU A 456 -23.76 -6.70 6.34
CA LEU A 456 -22.67 -6.09 5.56
C LEU A 456 -21.28 -6.29 6.20
N TYR A 457 -21.19 -6.95 7.36
CA TYR A 457 -19.95 -7.15 8.10
C TYR A 457 -19.45 -8.60 8.07
N ASP A 458 -18.32 -8.86 7.39
CA ASP A 458 -17.64 -10.17 7.38
C ASP A 458 -16.52 -10.20 8.44
N VAL A 459 -16.88 -10.57 9.68
CA VAL A 459 -15.92 -10.61 10.80
C VAL A 459 -14.77 -11.58 10.62
N SER A 460 -14.86 -12.56 9.71
CA SER A 460 -13.72 -13.46 9.43
C SER A 460 -12.48 -12.66 8.98
N LYS A 461 -12.71 -11.54 8.28
CA LYS A 461 -11.68 -10.64 7.75
C LYS A 461 -10.83 -9.95 8.81
N LEU A 462 -11.35 -9.79 10.03
CA LEU A 462 -10.62 -9.18 11.15
C LEU A 462 -9.38 -9.99 11.56
N SER A 463 -9.34 -11.29 11.24
CA SER A 463 -8.17 -12.16 11.46
C SER A 463 -7.16 -12.16 10.29
N THR A 464 -7.44 -11.44 9.21
CA THR A 464 -6.61 -11.42 8.00
C THR A 464 -5.63 -10.24 7.97
N LYS A 465 -4.79 -10.18 6.94
CA LYS A 465 -3.84 -9.08 6.71
C LYS A 465 -4.48 -7.78 6.21
N ASP A 466 -5.79 -7.77 5.95
CA ASP A 466 -6.56 -6.58 5.59
C ASP A 466 -7.88 -6.54 6.36
N PRO A 467 -7.86 -6.14 7.66
CA PRO A 467 -9.05 -6.06 8.48
C PRO A 467 -10.11 -5.07 7.99
N TYR A 468 -9.78 -4.14 7.08
CA TYR A 468 -10.78 -3.24 6.48
C TYR A 468 -11.80 -4.00 5.63
N GLN A 469 -11.45 -5.19 5.11
CA GLN A 469 -12.40 -6.07 4.41
C GLN A 469 -13.55 -6.57 5.30
N VAL A 470 -13.54 -6.32 6.61
CA VAL A 470 -14.74 -6.50 7.44
C VAL A 470 -15.94 -5.75 6.85
N PHE A 471 -15.71 -4.59 6.21
CA PHE A 471 -16.70 -3.93 5.37
C PHE A 471 -16.89 -4.70 4.06
N THR A 472 -18.11 -5.23 3.88
CA THR A 472 -18.60 -5.98 2.71
C THR A 472 -17.79 -7.21 2.27
N GLY A 473 -16.95 -7.78 3.13
CA GLY A 473 -16.09 -8.91 2.75
C GLY A 473 -14.95 -8.54 1.79
N GLY A 474 -14.69 -7.25 1.57
CA GLY A 474 -13.76 -6.73 0.58
C GLY A 474 -14.45 -6.11 -0.64
N ASN A 475 -13.75 -6.10 -1.78
CA ASN A 475 -14.28 -5.59 -3.05
C ASN A 475 -14.84 -6.74 -3.88
N HIS A 476 -16.03 -6.51 -4.44
CA HIS A 476 -16.83 -7.47 -5.18
C HIS A 476 -17.28 -6.86 -6.50
N THR A 477 -17.47 -7.70 -7.54
CA THR A 477 -17.88 -7.24 -8.88
C THR A 477 -19.25 -6.55 -8.84
N GLN A 478 -20.21 -7.21 -8.20
CA GLN A 478 -21.55 -6.69 -7.91
C GLN A 478 -22.03 -7.23 -6.56
N ILE A 479 -22.67 -6.35 -5.78
CA ILE A 479 -23.44 -6.69 -4.58
C ILE A 479 -24.88 -6.22 -4.80
N ARG A 480 -25.87 -7.00 -4.35
CA ARG A 480 -27.24 -6.53 -4.13
C ARG A 480 -27.56 -6.60 -2.65
N ILE A 481 -28.17 -5.55 -2.12
CA ILE A 481 -28.60 -5.41 -0.73
C ILE A 481 -30.09 -5.04 -0.76
N ARG A 482 -30.97 -5.86 -0.17
CA ARG A 482 -32.35 -5.43 0.14
C ARG A 482 -32.50 -5.15 1.63
N THR A 483 -33.34 -4.18 1.94
CA THR A 483 -33.55 -3.66 3.30
C THR A 483 -35.01 -3.88 3.72
N ASN A 484 -35.36 -3.44 4.93
CA ASN A 484 -36.74 -3.34 5.43
C ASN A 484 -37.33 -1.93 5.30
N ILE A 485 -36.69 -1.03 4.53
CA ILE A 485 -37.15 0.35 4.36
C ILE A 485 -38.27 0.41 3.33
N ASP A 486 -39.46 0.84 3.76
CA ASP A 486 -40.60 1.06 2.87
C ASP A 486 -40.39 2.35 2.05
N THR A 487 -39.91 2.17 0.81
CA THR A 487 -39.70 3.27 -0.13
C THR A 487 -39.56 2.79 -1.58
N GLU A 488 -40.05 3.58 -2.52
CA GLU A 488 -39.81 3.38 -3.96
C GLU A 488 -38.35 3.64 -4.37
N ARG A 489 -37.55 4.27 -3.49
CA ARG A 489 -36.17 4.68 -3.79
C ARG A 489 -35.23 3.47 -3.84
N LYS A 490 -34.58 3.26 -4.99
CA LYS A 490 -33.61 2.19 -5.26
C LYS A 490 -32.30 2.78 -5.78
N LEU A 491 -31.18 2.45 -5.14
CA LEU A 491 -29.88 3.06 -5.38
C LEU A 491 -28.96 2.16 -6.20
N LEU A 492 -28.25 2.75 -7.18
CA LEU A 492 -27.03 2.19 -7.74
C LEU A 492 -25.81 2.95 -7.18
N VAL A 493 -24.91 2.24 -6.51
CA VAL A 493 -23.62 2.74 -6.02
C VAL A 493 -22.51 2.26 -6.93
N ILE A 494 -21.88 3.17 -7.67
CA ILE A 494 -20.73 2.90 -8.56
C ILE A 494 -19.47 3.39 -7.85
N LYS A 495 -18.56 2.49 -7.45
CA LYS A 495 -17.63 2.80 -6.34
C LYS A 495 -16.19 2.33 -6.42
N ASP A 496 -15.35 2.95 -5.58
CA ASP A 496 -14.15 2.35 -5.00
C ASP A 496 -14.36 1.94 -3.53
N SER A 497 -13.34 1.35 -2.89
CA SER A 497 -13.46 0.74 -1.56
C SER A 497 -13.84 1.69 -0.41
N TYR A 498 -13.77 3.01 -0.58
CA TYR A 498 -14.33 3.97 0.39
C TYR A 498 -15.83 3.71 0.67
N ALA A 499 -16.60 3.32 -0.34
CA ALA A 499 -18.03 3.06 -0.18
C ALA A 499 -18.35 1.92 0.80
N ASN A 500 -17.44 0.96 0.97
CA ASN A 500 -17.68 -0.25 1.76
C ASN A 500 -18.06 0.11 3.21
N ALA A 501 -17.44 1.14 3.80
CA ALA A 501 -17.75 1.62 5.15
C ALA A 501 -18.96 2.58 5.24
N MET A 502 -19.49 3.07 4.10
CA MET A 502 -20.65 3.97 4.04
C MET A 502 -21.97 3.23 3.77
N LEU A 503 -21.91 2.04 3.16
CA LEU A 503 -23.09 1.20 2.90
C LEU A 503 -23.95 0.86 4.16
N PRO A 504 -23.38 0.61 5.36
CA PRO A 504 -24.16 0.40 6.59
C PRO A 504 -25.03 1.58 7.03
N PHE A 505 -24.77 2.78 6.51
CA PHE A 505 -25.61 3.96 6.72
C PHE A 505 -26.64 4.12 5.59
N LEU A 506 -26.24 3.90 4.33
CA LEU A 506 -27.12 3.99 3.17
C LEU A 506 -28.33 3.03 3.20
N VAL A 507 -28.20 1.86 3.85
CA VAL A 507 -29.32 0.90 4.01
C VAL A 507 -30.54 1.44 4.77
N ASN A 508 -30.44 2.60 5.41
CA ASN A 508 -31.57 3.24 6.10
C ASN A 508 -32.44 4.12 5.17
N ASN A 509 -32.10 4.26 3.88
CA ASN A 509 -32.76 5.21 2.97
C ASN A 509 -33.32 4.62 1.67
N PHE A 510 -33.04 3.35 1.37
CA PHE A 510 -33.37 2.72 0.09
C PHE A 510 -33.84 1.27 0.31
N SER A 511 -34.84 0.83 -0.45
CA SER A 511 -35.41 -0.52 -0.36
C SER A 511 -34.52 -1.58 -1.02
N GLU A 512 -33.85 -1.24 -2.12
CA GLU A 512 -32.75 -2.01 -2.71
C GLU A 512 -31.56 -1.09 -3.04
N ILE A 513 -30.35 -1.56 -2.71
CA ILE A 513 -29.07 -0.96 -3.12
C ILE A 513 -28.31 -2.00 -3.95
N ASN A 514 -28.00 -1.66 -5.20
CA ASN A 514 -27.06 -2.42 -6.02
C ASN A 514 -25.71 -1.68 -6.00
N VAL A 515 -24.61 -2.41 -5.77
CA VAL A 515 -23.25 -1.86 -5.66
C VAL A 515 -22.38 -2.47 -6.73
N VAL A 516 -21.60 -1.65 -7.43
CA VAL A 516 -20.76 -2.05 -8.57
C VAL A 516 -19.37 -1.43 -8.44
N ASP A 517 -18.32 -2.25 -8.58
CA ASP A 517 -16.92 -1.81 -8.57
C ASP A 517 -16.37 -1.94 -10.00
N MET A 518 -16.29 -0.82 -10.72
CA MET A 518 -16.01 -0.80 -12.17
C MET A 518 -14.66 -1.42 -12.56
N ARG A 519 -13.72 -1.56 -11.60
CA ARG A 519 -12.42 -2.23 -11.81
C ARG A 519 -12.55 -3.73 -12.03
N TYR A 520 -13.70 -4.32 -11.70
CA TYR A 520 -13.96 -5.77 -11.75
C TYR A 520 -15.31 -6.14 -12.41
N PHE A 521 -16.21 -5.17 -12.63
CA PHE A 521 -17.52 -5.40 -13.24
C PHE A 521 -17.44 -5.43 -14.77
N THR A 522 -18.07 -6.43 -15.38
CA THR A 522 -18.06 -6.66 -16.84
C THR A 522 -19.47 -6.87 -17.43
N GLY A 523 -20.50 -6.38 -16.73
CA GLY A 523 -21.88 -6.32 -17.26
C GLY A 523 -22.21 -4.92 -17.77
N SER A 524 -23.38 -4.75 -18.40
CA SER A 524 -23.85 -3.38 -18.72
C SER A 524 -24.53 -2.75 -17.52
N ILE A 525 -24.12 -1.53 -17.18
CA ILE A 525 -24.76 -0.69 -16.16
C ILE A 525 -26.21 -0.38 -16.54
N LYS A 526 -26.50 -0.21 -17.84
CA LYS A 526 -27.85 0.04 -18.36
C LYS A 526 -28.81 -1.09 -18.03
N ASP A 527 -28.40 -2.34 -18.29
CA ASP A 527 -29.23 -3.51 -18.00
C ASP A 527 -29.41 -3.72 -16.49
N LEU A 528 -28.39 -3.44 -15.68
CA LEU A 528 -28.51 -3.47 -14.23
C LEU A 528 -29.56 -2.44 -13.73
N MET A 529 -29.47 -1.18 -14.17
CA MET A 529 -30.42 -0.14 -13.79
C MET A 529 -31.86 -0.48 -14.19
N ASN A 530 -32.06 -1.00 -15.41
CA ASN A 530 -33.37 -1.42 -15.91
C ASN A 530 -33.94 -2.60 -15.12
N ASN A 531 -33.13 -3.63 -14.83
CA ASN A 531 -33.59 -4.84 -14.13
C ASN A 531 -33.77 -4.65 -12.61
N ALA A 532 -33.17 -3.62 -12.03
CA ALA A 532 -33.34 -3.26 -10.61
C ALA A 532 -34.29 -2.07 -10.39
N GLU A 533 -34.80 -1.44 -11.46
CA GLU A 533 -35.69 -0.26 -11.40
C GLU A 533 -35.07 0.90 -10.61
N VAL A 534 -33.79 1.18 -10.86
CA VAL A 534 -33.00 2.19 -10.13
C VAL A 534 -33.62 3.59 -10.28
N THR A 535 -33.72 4.32 -9.17
CA THR A 535 -34.18 5.73 -9.12
C THR A 535 -33.04 6.72 -8.91
N ASP A 536 -31.97 6.27 -8.25
CA ASP A 536 -30.85 7.11 -7.81
C ASP A 536 -29.51 6.47 -8.19
N VAL A 537 -28.55 7.28 -8.62
CA VAL A 537 -27.17 6.84 -8.88
C VAL A 537 -26.21 7.66 -8.04
N LEU A 538 -25.35 6.98 -7.30
CA LEU A 538 -24.26 7.56 -6.53
C LEU A 538 -22.92 7.01 -7.05
N ILE A 539 -22.12 7.89 -7.66
CA ILE A 539 -20.72 7.61 -7.96
C ILE A 539 -19.91 7.98 -6.71
N LEU A 540 -19.40 6.99 -5.98
CA LEU A 540 -18.78 7.16 -4.65
C LEU A 540 -17.36 6.60 -4.61
N GLY A 541 -16.39 7.49 -4.42
CA GLY A 541 -15.00 7.09 -4.27
C GLY A 541 -14.16 8.15 -3.58
N ASN A 542 -12.85 8.10 -3.77
CA ASN A 542 -11.90 9.08 -3.27
C ASN A 542 -11.15 9.78 -4.40
N ILE A 543 -10.68 11.01 -4.15
CA ILE A 543 -10.08 11.87 -5.18
C ILE A 543 -8.82 11.26 -5.80
N ASN A 544 -7.93 10.62 -5.02
CA ASN A 544 -6.75 9.92 -5.56
C ASN A 544 -7.14 8.83 -6.56
N THR A 545 -8.13 7.99 -6.23
CA THR A 545 -8.61 6.93 -7.13
C THR A 545 -9.32 7.50 -8.36
N PHE A 546 -10.26 8.44 -8.21
CA PHE A 546 -10.94 9.04 -9.37
C PHE A 546 -9.96 9.75 -10.32
N ASN A 547 -8.94 10.42 -9.79
CA ASN A 547 -7.90 11.08 -10.58
C ASN A 547 -7.03 10.09 -11.37
N THR A 548 -6.72 8.92 -10.81
CA THR A 548 -5.74 7.97 -11.40
C THR A 548 -6.36 6.79 -12.16
N ASP A 549 -7.50 6.26 -11.72
CA ASP A 549 -8.14 5.07 -12.29
C ASP A 549 -8.96 5.40 -13.57
N ALA A 550 -9.05 4.47 -14.52
CA ALA A 550 -9.73 4.68 -15.81
C ALA A 550 -11.11 4.02 -15.90
N SER A 551 -11.52 3.20 -14.93
CA SER A 551 -12.70 2.32 -15.02
C SER A 551 -14.02 3.09 -15.09
N ILE A 552 -14.04 4.36 -14.67
CA ILE A 552 -15.20 5.25 -14.77
C ILE A 552 -15.54 5.63 -16.23
N LEU A 553 -14.61 5.45 -17.18
CA LEU A 553 -14.86 5.72 -18.60
C LEU A 553 -15.88 4.72 -19.20
N SER A 554 -15.88 3.48 -18.72
CA SER A 554 -16.82 2.41 -19.11
C SER A 554 -18.23 2.54 -18.52
N LEU A 555 -18.55 3.68 -17.90
CA LEU A 555 -19.88 4.01 -17.36
C LEU A 555 -20.99 4.06 -18.44
N ASN A 556 -20.63 4.14 -19.72
CA ASN A 556 -21.56 4.27 -20.86
C ASN A 556 -21.53 3.07 -21.82
N GLU A 557 -21.04 1.90 -21.37
CA GLU A 557 -20.93 0.64 -22.14
C GLU A 557 -22.14 -0.31 -21.95
#